data_AF-A0A1E7WGK0-F1
#
_entry.id   AF-A0A1E7WGK0-F1
#
_cell.length_a   1.000
_cell.length_b   1.000
_cell.length_c   1.000
_cell.angle_alpha   90.00
_cell.angle_beta   90.00
_cell.angle_gamma   90.00
#
_symmetry.space_group_name_H-M   'P 1'
#
loop_
_entity.id
_entity.type
_entity.pdbx_description
1 polymer ?
#
loop_
_entity_poly.entity_id
_entity_poly.type
_entity_poly.pdbx_seq_one_letter_code
_entity_poly.pdbx_strand_id
1 'polypeptide(L)'
;MIAAVGAGGDQGGAANARATVTSNYGAVAAATANGGGAFFNPGAPAIARADATSAWHASADAVAMSGSGRFGNTEPASAIAQASVNRAASRPPLPPASLLAPEARAHALASFRGGDVLARSSYSDASLGAVVVATASSAQPAEFYQPEAYSAANVGGNAYGPWTPDAATGMVASYASALPDPASLAPLMAASPSIAAAFDDAQVLGAGTMGAMFFPFTATAQYSVPFAAGSHLLLGLGLPYNSDFDTANFEFSVSNGATELYAGSFNNPDQAALFFSDNVLDLGVFNTSTLDLLVRFSFNGGIYGFSYVLGAGNALTPVPEPGSWLMLVLGLALLAWRGGVLRRLPARV
;
A
#
# COMPACT_ATOMS: atom_id res chain seq x y z
N MET A 1 -13.43 22.96 6.75
CA MET A 1 -13.79 24.12 5.91
C MET A 1 -14.69 23.62 4.79
N ILE A 2 -15.83 24.27 4.56
CA ILE A 2 -16.70 23.98 3.42
C ILE A 2 -16.75 25.24 2.56
N ALA A 3 -16.38 25.13 1.28
CA ALA A 3 -16.62 26.15 0.26
C ALA A 3 -17.74 25.66 -0.65
N ALA A 4 -18.80 26.46 -0.77
CA ALA A 4 -19.90 26.20 -1.68
C ALA A 4 -20.19 27.48 -2.46
N VAL A 5 -20.36 27.36 -3.77
CA VAL A 5 -20.68 28.49 -4.64
C VAL A 5 -22.09 28.29 -5.19
N GLY A 6 -22.85 29.39 -5.28
CA GLY A 6 -24.23 29.37 -5.75
C GLY A 6 -24.37 28.95 -7.22
N ALA A 7 -25.52 28.39 -7.57
CA ALA A 7 -25.93 28.21 -8.96
C ALA A 7 -26.33 29.57 -9.57
N GLY A 8 -25.86 29.89 -10.77
CA GLY A 8 -26.19 31.16 -11.41
C GLY A 8 -26.01 31.13 -12.93
N GLY A 9 -27.03 31.60 -13.67
CA GLY A 9 -26.98 31.98 -15.08
C GLY A 9 -26.14 31.12 -16.03
N ASP A 10 -25.40 31.81 -16.91
CA ASP A 10 -24.59 31.18 -17.97
C ASP A 10 -23.36 30.44 -17.42
N GLN A 11 -22.78 30.84 -16.29
CA GLN A 11 -21.58 30.20 -15.70
C GLN A 11 -21.77 29.94 -14.20
N GLY A 12 -21.57 28.69 -13.79
CA GLY A 12 -21.41 28.33 -12.38
C GLY A 12 -20.07 28.87 -11.84
N GLY A 13 -19.98 29.15 -10.54
CA GLY A 13 -18.74 29.65 -9.95
C GLY A 13 -17.80 28.51 -9.49
N ALA A 14 -16.50 28.64 -9.77
CA ALA A 14 -15.48 27.71 -9.29
C ALA A 14 -15.33 27.76 -7.77
N ALA A 15 -15.14 26.61 -7.12
CA ALA A 15 -14.98 26.52 -5.67
C ALA A 15 -13.58 26.06 -5.28
N ASN A 16 -12.99 26.72 -4.29
CA ASN A 16 -11.74 26.31 -3.67
C ASN A 16 -11.91 26.23 -2.15
N ALA A 17 -11.64 25.07 -1.57
CA ALA A 17 -11.63 24.87 -0.12
C ALA A 17 -10.25 24.41 0.33
N ARG A 18 -9.72 25.05 1.37
CA ARG A 18 -8.45 24.67 1.98
C ARG A 18 -8.55 24.61 3.50
N ALA A 19 -8.22 23.47 4.08
CA ALA A 19 -8.10 23.30 5.53
C ALA A 19 -6.66 22.95 5.87
N THR A 20 -6.07 23.68 6.81
CA THR A 20 -4.75 23.37 7.37
C THR A 20 -4.87 23.34 8.88
N VAL A 21 -4.52 22.23 9.50
CA VAL A 21 -4.59 22.04 10.96
C VAL A 21 -3.25 21.53 11.46
N THR A 22 -2.71 22.22 12.46
CA THR A 22 -1.50 21.81 13.17
C THR A 22 -1.80 21.68 14.65
N SER A 23 -1.37 20.59 15.26
CA SER A 23 -1.60 20.30 16.66
C SER A 23 -0.42 19.56 17.24
N ASN A 24 -0.29 19.55 18.57
CA ASN A 24 0.73 18.73 19.22
C ASN A 24 0.23 17.30 19.52
N TYR A 25 -1.07 17.06 19.46
CA TYR A 25 -1.67 15.77 19.88
C TYR A 25 -2.51 15.16 18.76
N GLY A 26 -3.52 15.87 18.29
CA GLY A 26 -4.43 15.41 17.24
C GLY A 26 -4.73 16.54 16.27
N ALA A 27 -4.52 16.32 14.98
CA ALA A 27 -4.90 17.25 13.92
C ALA A 27 -5.89 16.56 12.97
N VAL A 28 -7.04 17.20 12.75
CA VAL A 28 -8.04 16.76 11.78
C VAL A 28 -8.34 17.91 10.83
N ALA A 29 -7.92 17.81 9.58
CA ALA A 29 -8.20 18.79 8.53
C ALA A 29 -9.23 18.22 7.57
N ALA A 30 -10.35 18.92 7.37
CA ALA A 30 -11.38 18.55 6.40
C ALA A 30 -11.66 19.72 5.46
N ALA A 31 -11.57 19.50 4.16
CA ALA A 31 -11.85 20.49 3.13
C ALA A 31 -12.84 19.95 2.10
N THR A 32 -13.97 20.65 1.93
CA THR A 32 -14.97 20.30 0.93
C THR A 32 -15.21 21.47 -0.01
N ALA A 33 -14.98 21.28 -1.31
CA ALA A 33 -15.23 22.29 -2.34
C ALA A 33 -16.37 21.82 -3.26
N ASN A 34 -17.40 22.65 -3.45
CA ASN A 34 -18.53 22.36 -4.34
C ASN A 34 -18.61 23.41 -5.44
N GLY A 35 -18.27 23.03 -6.67
CA GLY A 35 -18.37 23.86 -7.86
C GLY A 35 -19.83 24.19 -8.19
N GLY A 36 -20.08 25.39 -8.69
CA GLY A 36 -21.41 25.84 -9.10
C GLY A 36 -21.89 25.17 -10.38
N GLY A 37 -23.18 24.84 -10.45
CA GLY A 37 -23.81 24.39 -11.69
C GLY A 37 -23.99 25.53 -12.70
N ALA A 38 -24.04 25.17 -13.98
CA ALA A 38 -24.20 26.11 -15.10
C ALA A 38 -25.32 25.64 -16.05
N PHE A 39 -26.12 26.55 -16.59
CA PHE A 39 -27.24 26.15 -17.47
C PHE A 39 -26.81 25.96 -18.93
N PHE A 40 -25.93 26.83 -19.44
CA PHE A 40 -25.51 26.85 -20.85
C PHE A 40 -24.05 26.43 -21.08
N ASN A 41 -23.26 26.27 -20.01
CA ASN A 41 -21.83 25.91 -20.04
C ASN A 41 -21.56 24.64 -19.22
N PRO A 42 -20.34 24.06 -19.30
CA PRO A 42 -19.90 23.07 -18.33
C PRO A 42 -20.06 23.57 -16.89
N GLY A 43 -20.39 22.67 -15.96
CA GLY A 43 -20.37 22.98 -14.55
C GLY A 43 -18.96 23.32 -14.06
N ALA A 44 -18.87 24.20 -13.07
CA ALA A 44 -17.61 24.81 -12.64
C ALA A 44 -16.70 23.82 -11.88
N PRO A 45 -15.38 24.02 -11.91
CA PRO A 45 -14.43 23.13 -11.27
C PRO A 45 -14.45 23.30 -9.75
N ALA A 46 -13.95 22.29 -9.04
CA ALA A 46 -13.79 22.31 -7.59
C ALA A 46 -12.39 21.82 -7.19
N ILE A 47 -11.76 22.54 -6.26
CA ILE A 47 -10.45 22.19 -5.71
C ILE A 47 -10.55 22.11 -4.20
N ALA A 48 -10.25 20.94 -3.63
CA ALA A 48 -10.22 20.72 -2.19
C ALA A 48 -8.82 20.32 -1.73
N ARG A 49 -8.32 20.97 -0.68
CA ARG A 49 -7.03 20.65 -0.07
C ARG A 49 -7.12 20.56 1.44
N ALA A 50 -6.72 19.43 2.02
CA ALA A 50 -6.63 19.23 3.46
C ALA A 50 -5.20 18.87 3.86
N ASP A 51 -4.62 19.65 4.78
CA ASP A 51 -3.28 19.43 5.33
C ASP A 51 -3.39 19.30 6.86
N ALA A 52 -3.06 18.14 7.42
CA ALA A 52 -3.07 17.88 8.87
C ALA A 52 -1.66 17.51 9.36
N THR A 53 -1.19 18.16 10.42
CA THR A 53 0.12 17.87 11.02
C THR A 53 0.03 17.75 12.53
N SER A 54 0.57 16.67 13.08
CA SER A 54 0.54 16.40 14.52
C SER A 54 1.79 15.71 15.02
N ALA A 55 1.93 15.55 16.33
CA ALA A 55 2.95 14.67 16.92
C ALA A 55 2.41 13.28 17.29
N TRP A 56 1.10 13.00 17.20
CA TRP A 56 0.58 11.67 17.52
C TRP A 56 -0.42 11.16 16.50
N HIS A 57 -1.46 11.95 16.20
CA HIS A 57 -2.48 11.57 15.23
C HIS A 57 -2.76 12.71 14.25
N ALA A 58 -2.75 12.42 12.95
CA ALA A 58 -3.10 13.35 11.90
C ALA A 58 -4.07 12.71 10.91
N SER A 59 -5.20 13.37 10.64
CA SER A 59 -6.19 12.94 9.67
C SER A 59 -6.51 14.09 8.71
N ALA A 60 -6.41 13.84 7.40
CA ALA A 60 -6.73 14.81 6.35
C ALA A 60 -7.78 14.24 5.40
N ASP A 61 -8.86 14.99 5.18
CA ASP A 61 -9.96 14.62 4.29
C ASP A 61 -10.24 15.76 3.29
N ALA A 62 -10.10 15.48 2.00
CA ALA A 62 -10.34 16.43 0.93
C ALA A 62 -11.40 15.88 -0.05
N VAL A 63 -12.51 16.60 -0.20
CA VAL A 63 -13.59 16.25 -1.11
C VAL A 63 -13.85 17.39 -2.09
N ALA A 64 -13.62 17.15 -3.37
CA ALA A 64 -13.88 18.09 -4.44
C ALA A 64 -15.07 17.61 -5.29
N MET A 65 -16.15 18.39 -5.31
CA MET A 65 -17.34 18.11 -6.09
C MET A 65 -17.49 19.10 -7.24
N SER A 66 -17.30 18.66 -8.49
CA SER A 66 -17.55 19.51 -9.66
C SER A 66 -19.03 19.93 -9.73
N GLY A 67 -19.29 21.13 -10.23
CA GLY A 67 -20.64 21.56 -10.56
C GLY A 67 -21.21 20.79 -11.75
N SER A 68 -22.53 20.74 -11.91
CA SER A 68 -23.18 20.08 -13.05
C SER A 68 -23.72 21.06 -14.09
N GLY A 69 -23.50 20.74 -15.38
CA GLY A 69 -24.12 21.42 -16.52
C GLY A 69 -25.40 20.72 -17.01
N ARG A 70 -26.24 21.39 -17.80
CA ARG A 70 -27.51 20.86 -18.36
C ARG A 70 -27.38 19.54 -19.13
N PHE A 71 -26.23 19.27 -19.73
CA PHE A 71 -25.95 18.05 -20.50
C PHE A 71 -24.96 17.11 -19.82
N GLY A 72 -24.70 17.29 -18.52
CA GLY A 72 -23.68 16.52 -17.79
C GLY A 72 -22.24 16.95 -18.08
N ASN A 73 -22.04 18.01 -18.87
CA ASN A 73 -20.73 18.63 -19.06
C ASN A 73 -20.29 19.24 -17.73
N THR A 74 -19.11 18.88 -17.26
CA THR A 74 -18.49 19.49 -16.08
C THR A 74 -16.99 19.59 -16.26
N GLU A 75 -16.37 20.50 -15.53
CA GLU A 75 -14.92 20.58 -15.44
C GLU A 75 -14.36 19.63 -14.37
N PRO A 76 -13.11 19.14 -14.53
CA PRO A 76 -12.47 18.26 -13.55
C PRO A 76 -12.44 18.84 -12.13
N ALA A 77 -12.63 17.96 -11.14
CA ALA A 77 -12.40 18.26 -9.73
C ALA A 77 -11.03 17.73 -9.28
N SER A 78 -10.38 18.42 -8.34
CA SER A 78 -9.10 17.99 -7.77
C SER A 78 -9.15 17.97 -6.25
N ALA A 79 -8.77 16.84 -5.65
CA ALA A 79 -8.70 16.68 -4.20
C ALA A 79 -7.30 16.22 -3.75
N ILE A 80 -6.74 16.94 -2.77
CA ILE A 80 -5.43 16.64 -2.21
C ILE A 80 -5.52 16.59 -0.69
N ALA A 81 -5.20 15.44 -0.10
CA ALA A 81 -5.15 15.24 1.34
C ALA A 81 -3.75 14.83 1.78
N GLN A 82 -3.21 15.53 2.78
CA GLN A 82 -1.88 15.30 3.32
C GLN A 82 -1.94 15.23 4.86
N ALA A 83 -1.54 14.09 5.41
CA ALA A 83 -1.42 13.90 6.86
C ALA A 83 0.03 13.61 7.24
N SER A 84 0.50 14.23 8.32
CA SER A 84 1.87 14.06 8.82
C SER A 84 1.91 13.96 10.33
N VAL A 85 2.60 12.93 10.82
CA VAL A 85 2.97 12.80 12.23
C VAL A 85 4.49 12.89 12.37
N ASN A 86 4.96 13.81 13.20
CA ASN A 86 6.39 13.98 13.49
C ASN A 86 6.64 13.89 15.00
N ARG A 87 7.25 12.78 15.43
CA ARG A 87 7.63 12.53 16.83
C ARG A 87 9.09 12.86 17.09
N ALA A 88 9.30 13.87 17.93
CA ALA A 88 10.62 14.23 18.43
C ALA A 88 11.12 13.22 19.48
N ALA A 89 12.44 13.06 19.57
CA ALA A 89 13.09 12.17 20.53
C ALA A 89 12.87 12.59 22.01
N SER A 90 12.71 13.90 22.26
CA SER A 90 12.31 14.45 23.56
C SER A 90 10.80 14.31 23.75
N ARG A 91 10.40 13.11 24.20
CA ARG A 91 9.02 12.68 24.48
C ARG A 91 8.18 13.79 25.18
N PRO A 92 7.17 14.39 24.52
CA PRO A 92 6.08 15.04 25.25
C PRO A 92 5.35 13.97 26.08
N PRO A 93 4.73 14.31 27.22
CA PRO A 93 3.99 13.33 28.03
C PRO A 93 3.02 12.53 27.15
N LEU A 94 2.97 11.21 27.41
CA LEU A 94 2.08 10.27 26.73
C LEU A 94 0.67 10.91 26.64
N PRO A 95 0.04 10.93 25.45
CA PRO A 95 -1.36 11.30 25.36
C PRO A 95 -2.15 10.36 26.28
N PRO A 96 -3.30 10.80 26.81
CA PRO A 96 -4.23 9.90 27.47
C PRO A 96 -4.41 8.66 26.60
N ALA A 97 -4.29 7.45 27.19
CA ALA A 97 -4.39 6.17 26.48
C ALA A 97 -5.71 5.98 25.69
N SER A 98 -6.64 6.93 25.80
CA SER A 98 -7.94 7.00 25.12
C SER A 98 -7.94 7.76 23.78
N LEU A 99 -6.85 8.40 23.37
CA LEU A 99 -6.83 9.27 22.18
C LEU A 99 -5.96 8.71 21.05
N LEU A 100 -6.51 7.71 20.35
CA LEU A 100 -6.15 7.24 19.00
C LEU A 100 -4.76 6.57 18.89
N ALA A 101 -4.72 5.42 18.20
CA ALA A 101 -3.45 4.80 17.84
C ALA A 101 -2.61 5.80 17.01
N PRO A 102 -1.30 5.94 17.27
CA PRO A 102 -0.46 6.88 16.55
C PRO A 102 -0.46 6.57 15.05
N GLU A 103 -0.99 7.48 14.24
CA GLU A 103 -1.22 7.25 12.81
C GLU A 103 -1.36 8.59 12.06
N ALA A 104 -0.83 8.65 10.83
CA ALA A 104 -1.21 9.62 9.82
C ALA A 104 -2.14 8.95 8.80
N ARG A 105 -3.29 9.58 8.48
CA ARG A 105 -4.26 9.09 7.51
C ARG A 105 -4.74 10.20 6.58
N ALA A 106 -4.80 9.93 5.29
CA ALA A 106 -5.31 10.88 4.31
C ALA A 106 -6.33 10.23 3.36
N HIS A 107 -7.38 10.97 3.05
CA HIS A 107 -8.46 10.59 2.14
C HIS A 107 -8.73 11.72 1.15
N ALA A 108 -8.72 11.41 -0.15
CA ALA A 108 -9.01 12.37 -1.22
C ALA A 108 -10.05 11.81 -2.20
N LEU A 109 -11.12 12.54 -2.43
CA LEU A 109 -12.23 12.17 -3.32
C LEU A 109 -12.53 13.30 -4.31
N ALA A 110 -12.66 12.96 -5.60
CA ALA A 110 -13.18 13.87 -6.62
C ALA A 110 -14.45 13.30 -7.26
N SER A 111 -15.53 14.09 -7.31
CA SER A 111 -16.87 13.61 -7.71
C SER A 111 -17.06 13.40 -9.21
N PHE A 112 -16.14 13.90 -10.03
CA PHE A 112 -16.31 13.91 -11.47
C PHE A 112 -15.24 13.11 -12.22
N ARG A 113 -15.71 12.58 -13.34
CA ARG A 113 -14.95 11.87 -14.36
C ARG A 113 -13.80 12.73 -14.89
N GLY A 114 -12.59 12.22 -14.83
CA GLY A 114 -11.39 12.96 -15.20
C GLY A 114 -10.85 13.87 -14.08
N GLY A 115 -11.36 13.73 -12.85
CA GLY A 115 -10.78 14.37 -11.68
C GLY A 115 -9.43 13.76 -11.27
N ASP A 116 -8.72 14.49 -10.42
CA ASP A 116 -7.42 14.07 -9.87
C ASP A 116 -7.48 13.96 -8.34
N VAL A 117 -6.88 12.90 -7.80
CA VAL A 117 -6.79 12.67 -6.36
C VAL A 117 -5.37 12.35 -5.92
N LEU A 118 -5.00 12.86 -4.76
CA LEU A 118 -3.76 12.51 -4.08
C LEU A 118 -3.99 12.41 -2.57
N ALA A 119 -3.78 11.23 -2.01
CA ALA A 119 -3.73 10.99 -0.58
C ALA A 119 -2.29 10.64 -0.18
N ARG A 120 -1.71 11.42 0.74
CA ARG A 120 -0.36 11.20 1.26
C ARG A 120 -0.34 11.21 2.77
N SER A 121 0.20 10.15 3.36
CA SER A 121 0.38 10.00 4.80
C SER A 121 1.85 9.81 5.13
N SER A 122 2.36 10.54 6.10
CA SER A 122 3.75 10.46 6.54
C SER A 122 3.84 10.32 8.06
N TYR A 123 4.74 9.46 8.51
CA TYR A 123 5.00 9.28 9.93
C TYR A 123 6.50 9.19 10.15
N SER A 124 7.03 10.04 11.05
CA SER A 124 8.42 10.02 11.49
C SER A 124 8.48 9.86 13.01
N ASP A 125 9.30 8.92 13.47
CA ASP A 125 9.63 8.76 14.88
C ASP A 125 11.15 8.79 15.09
N ALA A 126 11.64 9.91 15.60
CA ALA A 126 13.07 10.09 15.86
C ALA A 126 13.60 9.17 16.98
N SER A 127 12.73 8.69 17.88
CA SER A 127 13.16 7.77 18.95
C SER A 127 13.41 6.35 18.44
N LEU A 128 12.76 5.97 17.33
CA LEU A 128 12.94 4.69 16.65
C LEU A 128 13.84 4.82 15.41
N GLY A 129 14.24 6.03 15.04
CA GLY A 129 15.05 6.29 13.84
C GLY A 129 14.35 5.90 12.54
N ALA A 130 13.02 5.92 12.51
CA ALA A 130 12.21 5.40 11.42
C ALA A 130 11.27 6.45 10.84
N VAL A 131 11.10 6.40 9.52
CA VAL A 131 10.19 7.22 8.73
C VAL A 131 9.48 6.33 7.72
N VAL A 132 8.19 6.57 7.54
CA VAL A 132 7.40 5.95 6.47
C VAL A 132 6.50 6.97 5.80
N VAL A 133 6.37 6.88 4.48
CA VAL A 133 5.48 7.71 3.68
C VAL A 133 4.68 6.82 2.74
N ALA A 134 3.36 6.80 2.90
CA ALA A 134 2.44 6.12 2.00
C ALA A 134 1.75 7.15 1.11
N THR A 135 1.69 6.88 -0.19
CA THR A 135 1.00 7.73 -1.18
C THR A 135 0.10 6.89 -2.06
N ALA A 136 -1.11 7.37 -2.32
CA ALA A 136 -2.06 6.83 -3.29
C ALA A 136 -2.57 7.98 -4.17
N SER A 137 -2.57 7.81 -5.48
CA SER A 137 -3.01 8.86 -6.41
C SER A 137 -3.50 8.31 -7.74
N SER A 138 -4.31 9.11 -8.44
CA SER A 138 -4.59 8.90 -9.87
C SER A 138 -3.30 9.03 -10.68
N ALA A 139 -3.05 8.09 -11.61
CA ALA A 139 -1.95 8.19 -12.57
C ALA A 139 -2.38 8.95 -13.83
N GLN A 140 -3.68 8.93 -14.13
CA GLN A 140 -4.32 9.65 -15.23
C GLN A 140 -5.74 10.09 -14.81
N PRO A 141 -6.33 11.11 -15.49
CA PRO A 141 -7.72 11.50 -15.28
C PRO A 141 -8.67 10.31 -15.44
N ALA A 142 -9.46 10.00 -14.41
CA ALA A 142 -10.38 8.85 -14.44
C ALA A 142 -11.66 9.15 -15.24
N GLU A 143 -11.61 9.07 -16.57
CA GLU A 143 -12.68 9.55 -17.50
C GLU A 143 -14.07 8.93 -17.30
N PHE A 144 -14.22 7.83 -16.58
CA PHE A 144 -15.51 7.15 -16.43
C PHE A 144 -16.01 6.99 -14.99
N TYR A 145 -15.17 7.30 -13.98
CA TYR A 145 -15.43 6.99 -12.57
C TYR A 145 -15.00 8.13 -11.64
N GLN A 146 -15.38 8.03 -10.36
CA GLN A 146 -15.08 9.03 -9.33
C GLN A 146 -13.80 8.62 -8.60
N PRO A 147 -12.64 9.21 -8.91
CA PRO A 147 -11.40 8.75 -8.30
C PRO A 147 -11.40 9.07 -6.80
N GLU A 148 -10.92 8.10 -6.04
CA GLU A 148 -10.85 8.14 -4.58
C GLU A 148 -9.55 7.47 -4.13
N ALA A 149 -8.79 8.15 -3.29
CA ALA A 149 -7.49 7.69 -2.80
C ALA A 149 -7.44 7.69 -1.27
N TYR A 150 -6.91 6.61 -0.72
CA TYR A 150 -6.62 6.47 0.70
C TYR A 150 -5.14 6.21 0.94
N SER A 151 -4.60 6.84 1.97
CA SER A 151 -3.28 6.48 2.48
C SER A 151 -3.25 6.46 3.99
N ALA A 152 -2.37 5.66 4.56
CA ALA A 152 -2.13 5.63 5.99
C ALA A 152 -0.69 5.22 6.30
N ALA A 153 -0.13 5.81 7.35
CA ALA A 153 1.25 5.63 7.74
C ALA A 153 1.38 5.59 9.28
N ASN A 154 2.13 4.62 9.81
CA ASN A 154 2.49 4.58 11.23
C ASN A 154 3.90 4.00 11.47
N VAL A 155 4.50 4.32 12.63
CA VAL A 155 5.77 3.74 13.07
C VAL A 155 5.57 3.12 14.45
N GLY A 156 5.95 1.85 14.63
CA GLY A 156 5.80 1.15 15.90
C GLY A 156 4.37 0.75 16.27
N GLY A 157 3.41 0.96 15.36
CA GLY A 157 2.00 0.59 15.53
C GLY A 157 1.66 -0.75 14.88
N ASN A 158 0.38 -1.01 14.69
CA ASN A 158 -0.05 -2.23 14.00
C ASN A 158 0.19 -2.14 12.49
N ALA A 159 0.52 -3.29 11.88
CA ALA A 159 0.40 -3.49 10.45
C ALA A 159 -1.05 -3.35 10.00
N TYR A 160 -1.23 -2.91 8.76
CA TYR A 160 -2.54 -2.76 8.16
C TYR A 160 -3.06 -4.12 7.67
N GLY A 161 -4.37 -4.33 7.79
CA GLY A 161 -5.02 -5.50 7.24
C GLY A 161 -4.93 -5.59 5.71
N PRO A 162 -5.33 -6.72 5.14
CA PRO A 162 -5.41 -6.88 3.69
C PRO A 162 -6.38 -5.88 3.10
N TRP A 163 -6.09 -5.45 1.87
CA TRP A 163 -6.98 -4.55 1.15
C TRP A 163 -8.13 -5.37 0.59
N THR A 164 -9.33 -4.88 0.82
CA THR A 164 -10.55 -5.43 0.25
C THR A 164 -11.29 -4.30 -0.44
N PRO A 165 -11.77 -4.47 -1.67
CA PRO A 165 -12.60 -3.46 -2.31
C PRO A 165 -13.94 -3.39 -1.59
N ASP A 166 -14.14 -2.33 -0.82
CA ASP A 166 -15.45 -1.94 -0.30
C ASP A 166 -15.72 -0.46 -0.58
N ALA A 167 -16.96 -0.02 -0.39
CA ALA A 167 -17.34 1.39 -0.58
C ALA A 167 -16.65 2.35 0.41
N ALA A 168 -15.85 1.85 1.35
CA ALA A 168 -15.11 2.60 2.36
C ALA A 168 -13.57 2.59 2.16
N THR A 169 -13.03 1.88 1.16
CA THR A 169 -11.57 1.70 0.93
C THR A 169 -11.03 2.44 -0.28
N GLY A 170 -11.90 3.12 -1.04
CA GLY A 170 -11.58 3.92 -2.20
C GLY A 170 -10.97 3.16 -3.37
N MET A 171 -10.79 3.87 -4.47
CA MET A 171 -10.36 3.27 -5.73
C MET A 171 -8.86 2.95 -5.75
N VAL A 172 -8.06 3.60 -4.91
CA VAL A 172 -6.65 3.26 -4.68
C VAL A 172 -6.28 3.45 -3.21
N ALA A 173 -5.52 2.52 -2.67
CA ALA A 173 -5.05 2.55 -1.29
C ALA A 173 -3.55 2.26 -1.20
N SER A 174 -2.87 2.97 -0.31
CA SER A 174 -1.50 2.68 0.13
C SER A 174 -1.41 2.81 1.64
N TYR A 175 -1.22 1.69 2.32
CA TYR A 175 -1.08 1.65 3.77
C TYR A 175 0.29 1.08 4.13
N ALA A 176 1.03 1.74 5.03
CA ALA A 176 2.40 1.36 5.35
C ALA A 176 2.71 1.57 6.84
N SER A 177 3.22 0.54 7.50
CA SER A 177 3.72 0.60 8.87
C SER A 177 5.21 0.28 8.88
N ALA A 178 6.03 1.15 9.46
CA ALA A 178 7.44 0.85 9.74
C ALA A 178 7.59 0.32 11.16
N LEU A 179 8.44 -0.69 11.32
CA LEU A 179 8.66 -1.39 12.59
C LEU A 179 7.32 -1.79 13.25
N PRO A 180 6.41 -2.47 12.52
CA PRO A 180 5.10 -2.81 13.06
C PRO A 180 5.20 -3.74 14.27
N ASP A 181 4.16 -3.76 15.11
CA ASP A 181 3.97 -4.79 16.14
C ASP A 181 3.94 -6.17 15.46
N PRO A 182 4.88 -7.09 15.77
CA PRO A 182 4.91 -8.42 15.18
C PRO A 182 3.60 -9.20 15.36
N ALA A 183 2.87 -8.99 16.45
CA ALA A 183 1.59 -9.67 16.69
C ALA A 183 0.53 -9.30 15.64
N SER A 184 0.60 -8.08 15.09
CA SER A 184 -0.33 -7.62 14.06
C SER A 184 -0.13 -8.30 12.70
N LEU A 185 1.01 -8.98 12.49
CA LEU A 185 1.30 -9.74 11.27
C LEU A 185 0.80 -11.18 11.32
N ALA A 186 0.26 -11.64 12.46
CA ALA A 186 -0.22 -13.00 12.62
C ALA A 186 -1.21 -13.45 11.51
N PRO A 187 -2.16 -12.61 11.03
CA PRO A 187 -3.04 -13.00 9.93
C PRO A 187 -2.29 -13.29 8.62
N LEU A 188 -1.27 -12.48 8.30
CA LEU A 188 -0.41 -12.68 7.11
C LEU A 188 0.40 -13.98 7.27
N MET A 189 1.09 -14.13 8.40
CA MET A 189 1.92 -15.31 8.64
C MET A 189 1.12 -16.61 8.68
N ALA A 190 -0.11 -16.58 9.21
CA ALA A 190 -0.99 -17.75 9.23
C ALA A 190 -1.50 -18.12 7.84
N ALA A 191 -1.69 -17.14 6.94
CA ALA A 191 -2.16 -17.37 5.58
C ALA A 191 -1.02 -17.69 4.59
N SER A 192 0.22 -17.36 4.93
CA SER A 192 1.38 -17.43 4.05
C SER A 192 2.54 -18.20 4.73
N PRO A 193 2.54 -19.54 4.68
CA PRO A 193 3.53 -20.37 5.36
C PRO A 193 4.98 -20.15 4.92
N SER A 194 5.22 -19.84 3.64
CA SER A 194 6.57 -19.55 3.13
C SER A 194 7.07 -18.22 3.67
N ILE A 195 6.20 -17.21 3.76
CA ILE A 195 6.52 -15.94 4.44
C ILE A 195 6.82 -16.19 5.91
N ALA A 196 5.98 -16.95 6.62
CA ALA A 196 6.22 -17.26 8.03
C ALA A 196 7.60 -17.91 8.25
N ALA A 197 7.92 -18.95 7.48
CA ALA A 197 9.21 -19.64 7.59
C ALA A 197 10.41 -18.73 7.30
N ALA A 198 10.30 -17.81 6.33
CA ALA A 198 11.37 -16.86 6.02
C ALA A 198 11.55 -15.78 7.11
N PHE A 199 10.50 -15.49 7.88
CA PHE A 199 10.48 -14.43 8.87
C PHE A 199 10.60 -14.93 10.33
N ASP A 200 10.70 -16.24 10.57
CA ASP A 200 10.83 -16.83 11.92
C ASP A 200 11.99 -16.22 12.74
N ASP A 201 13.14 -15.96 12.10
CA ASP A 201 14.32 -15.35 12.71
C ASP A 201 14.64 -13.95 12.12
N ALA A 202 13.78 -13.40 11.26
CA ALA A 202 14.02 -12.12 10.62
C ALA A 202 13.53 -10.95 11.49
N GLN A 203 14.30 -9.86 11.51
CA GLN A 203 13.82 -8.61 12.06
C GLN A 203 12.83 -7.97 11.08
N VAL A 204 11.57 -7.81 11.49
CA VAL A 204 10.60 -7.06 10.70
C VAL A 204 10.94 -5.57 10.69
N LEU A 205 11.02 -5.00 9.48
CA LEU A 205 11.36 -3.60 9.24
C LEU A 205 10.16 -2.76 8.83
N GLY A 206 9.22 -3.37 8.11
CA GLY A 206 8.03 -2.70 7.64
C GLY A 206 7.00 -3.69 7.12
N ALA A 207 5.76 -3.25 7.03
CA ALA A 207 4.70 -3.97 6.37
C ALA A 207 3.76 -2.98 5.71
N GLY A 208 3.00 -3.44 4.73
CA GLY A 208 2.01 -2.60 4.11
C GLY A 208 1.05 -3.37 3.24
N THR A 209 0.09 -2.62 2.73
CA THR A 209 -0.96 -3.12 1.87
C THR A 209 -1.20 -2.08 0.78
N MET A 210 -1.24 -2.53 -0.47
CA MET A 210 -1.59 -1.70 -1.62
C MET A 210 -2.75 -2.33 -2.37
N GLY A 211 -3.58 -1.50 -2.97
CA GLY A 211 -4.65 -1.98 -3.83
C GLY A 211 -5.20 -0.88 -4.70
N ALA A 212 -5.76 -1.26 -5.84
CA ALA A 212 -6.45 -0.36 -6.74
C ALA A 212 -7.55 -1.08 -7.52
N MET A 213 -8.50 -0.30 -8.03
CA MET A 213 -9.58 -0.77 -8.87
C MET A 213 -9.86 0.17 -10.05
N PHE A 214 -10.29 -0.42 -11.15
CA PHE A 214 -10.81 0.14 -12.39
C PHE A 214 -9.88 1.01 -13.25
N PHE A 215 -8.96 1.81 -12.69
CA PHE A 215 -8.22 2.85 -13.45
C PHE A 215 -6.70 2.83 -13.27
N PRO A 216 -5.99 3.56 -14.15
CA PRO A 216 -4.62 3.99 -13.93
C PRO A 216 -4.43 4.65 -12.56
N PHE A 217 -3.88 3.90 -11.61
CA PHE A 217 -3.60 4.36 -10.26
C PHE A 217 -2.16 4.03 -9.90
N THR A 218 -1.62 4.81 -8.98
CA THR A 218 -0.30 4.56 -8.41
C THR A 218 -0.39 4.56 -6.90
N ALA A 219 0.19 3.53 -6.28
CA ALA A 219 0.42 3.45 -4.85
C ALA A 219 1.92 3.31 -4.58
N THR A 220 2.42 4.04 -3.59
CA THR A 220 3.80 3.93 -3.14
C THR A 220 3.88 3.90 -1.63
N ALA A 221 4.91 3.23 -1.13
CA ALA A 221 5.32 3.27 0.26
C ALA A 221 6.83 3.42 0.32
N GLN A 222 7.28 4.52 0.92
CA GLN A 222 8.69 4.81 1.15
C GLN A 222 9.03 4.57 2.62
N TYR A 223 10.11 3.85 2.88
CA TYR A 223 10.59 3.51 4.22
C TYR A 223 12.01 4.01 4.39
N SER A 224 12.27 4.74 5.46
CA SER A 224 13.61 5.00 5.96
C SER A 224 13.72 4.40 7.35
N VAL A 225 14.45 3.29 7.49
CA VAL A 225 14.48 2.50 8.74
C VAL A 225 15.90 2.07 9.09
N PRO A 226 16.21 1.88 10.40
CA PRO A 226 17.47 1.29 10.82
C PRO A 226 17.63 -0.11 10.23
N PHE A 227 18.84 -0.46 9.80
CA PHE A 227 19.15 -1.75 9.20
C PHE A 227 20.46 -2.30 9.74
N ALA A 228 20.52 -3.63 9.89
CA ALA A 228 21.72 -4.34 10.29
C ALA A 228 22.62 -4.58 9.08
N ALA A 229 23.80 -3.94 9.06
CA ALA A 229 24.77 -4.15 7.98
C ALA A 229 25.18 -5.62 7.88
N GLY A 230 25.21 -6.15 6.66
CA GLY A 230 25.52 -7.54 6.37
C GLY A 230 24.31 -8.48 6.36
N SER A 231 23.11 -7.99 6.72
CA SER A 231 21.87 -8.76 6.61
C SER A 231 21.30 -8.77 5.19
N HIS A 232 20.55 -9.82 4.87
CA HIS A 232 19.75 -9.89 3.66
C HIS A 232 18.44 -9.11 3.85
N LEU A 233 18.05 -8.34 2.83
CA LEU A 233 16.73 -7.72 2.79
C LEU A 233 15.73 -8.71 2.21
N LEU A 234 14.74 -9.09 2.99
CA LEU A 234 13.67 -9.99 2.60
C LEU A 234 12.38 -9.21 2.33
N LEU A 235 11.64 -9.62 1.31
CA LEU A 235 10.30 -9.13 0.98
C LEU A 235 9.34 -10.32 0.89
N GLY A 236 8.41 -10.41 1.82
CA GLY A 236 7.26 -11.31 1.73
C GLY A 236 6.08 -10.63 1.02
N LEU A 237 5.43 -11.34 0.10
CA LEU A 237 4.27 -10.91 -0.67
C LEU A 237 3.14 -11.93 -0.48
N GLY A 238 2.02 -11.46 0.08
CA GLY A 238 0.93 -12.34 0.50
C GLY A 238 -0.43 -11.66 0.45
N LEU A 239 -1.47 -12.45 0.76
CA LEU A 239 -2.86 -12.00 0.84
C LEU A 239 -3.33 -11.22 -0.41
N PRO A 240 -3.21 -11.80 -1.62
CA PRO A 240 -3.67 -11.13 -2.82
C PRO A 240 -5.20 -11.10 -2.82
N TYR A 241 -5.75 -9.96 -3.20
CA TYR A 241 -7.15 -9.85 -3.57
C TYR A 241 -7.30 -10.19 -5.06
N ASN A 242 -7.97 -11.31 -5.33
CA ASN A 242 -8.32 -11.71 -6.69
C ASN A 242 -9.76 -11.33 -6.99
N SER A 243 -9.94 -10.70 -8.15
CA SER A 243 -11.22 -10.30 -8.69
C SER A 243 -11.53 -11.11 -9.95
N ASP A 244 -12.82 -11.39 -10.19
CA ASP A 244 -13.28 -11.96 -11.46
C ASP A 244 -13.19 -10.94 -12.62
N PHE A 245 -12.94 -9.66 -12.32
CA PHE A 245 -12.68 -8.64 -13.33
C PHE A 245 -11.23 -8.72 -13.82
N ASP A 246 -11.08 -8.82 -15.15
CA ASP A 246 -9.79 -8.98 -15.81
C ASP A 246 -8.79 -7.88 -15.39
N THR A 247 -7.60 -8.30 -14.98
CA THR A 247 -6.55 -7.38 -14.53
C THR A 247 -5.78 -6.93 -15.76
N ALA A 248 -5.98 -5.68 -16.17
CA ALA A 248 -5.62 -5.22 -17.50
C ALA A 248 -4.10 -5.07 -17.70
N ASN A 249 -3.34 -4.79 -16.63
CA ASN A 249 -1.88 -4.87 -16.46
C ASN A 249 -1.51 -4.17 -15.14
N PHE A 250 -0.55 -4.68 -14.38
CA PHE A 250 0.06 -3.92 -13.29
C PHE A 250 1.56 -4.18 -13.16
N GLU A 251 2.26 -3.19 -12.63
CA GLU A 251 3.69 -3.21 -12.40
C GLU A 251 3.98 -3.10 -10.90
N PHE A 252 4.96 -3.86 -10.45
CA PHE A 252 5.46 -3.84 -9.08
C PHE A 252 6.97 -3.65 -9.10
N SER A 253 7.47 -2.78 -8.23
CA SER A 253 8.92 -2.57 -8.12
C SER A 253 9.33 -2.23 -6.69
N VAL A 254 10.56 -2.61 -6.36
CA VAL A 254 11.24 -2.26 -5.11
C VAL A 254 12.57 -1.65 -5.46
N SER A 255 12.89 -0.52 -4.84
CA SER A 255 14.17 0.15 -5.00
C SER A 255 14.74 0.57 -3.66
N ASN A 256 16.06 0.72 -3.58
CA ASN A 256 16.77 1.35 -2.48
C ASN A 256 17.44 2.63 -2.98
N GLY A 257 16.92 3.79 -2.60
CA GLY A 257 17.28 5.07 -3.19
C GLY A 257 17.07 5.08 -4.71
N ALA A 258 18.15 5.21 -5.48
CA ALA A 258 18.12 5.22 -6.94
C ALA A 258 18.34 3.83 -7.58
N THR A 259 18.58 2.78 -6.79
CA THR A 259 18.89 1.44 -7.29
C THR A 259 17.64 0.56 -7.26
N GLU A 260 17.19 0.10 -8.43
CA GLU A 260 16.13 -0.90 -8.52
C GLU A 260 16.65 -2.26 -8.06
N LEU A 261 15.95 -2.86 -7.09
CA LEU A 261 16.26 -4.18 -6.54
C LEU A 261 15.42 -5.26 -7.22
N TYR A 262 14.17 -4.93 -7.55
CA TYR A 262 13.23 -5.81 -8.22
C TYR A 262 12.25 -5.00 -9.05
N ALA A 263 11.91 -5.50 -10.23
CA ALA A 263 10.77 -5.04 -11.02
C ALA A 263 10.08 -6.23 -11.71
N GLY A 264 8.75 -6.21 -11.70
CA GLY A 264 7.90 -7.19 -12.36
C GLY A 264 6.68 -6.53 -12.99
N SER A 265 6.24 -7.08 -14.12
CA SER A 265 4.99 -6.71 -14.80
C SER A 265 4.10 -7.94 -14.88
N PHE A 266 2.82 -7.76 -14.60
CA PHE A 266 1.83 -8.83 -14.55
C PHE A 266 0.66 -8.45 -15.46
N ASN A 267 0.44 -9.28 -16.48
CA ASN A 267 -0.53 -9.03 -17.54
C ASN A 267 -1.72 -10.01 -17.47
N ASN A 268 -1.76 -10.84 -16.42
CA ASN A 268 -2.82 -11.80 -16.16
C ASN A 268 -3.04 -11.91 -14.63
N PRO A 269 -4.28 -11.80 -14.12
CA PRO A 269 -4.59 -12.01 -12.70
C PRO A 269 -4.05 -13.31 -12.12
N ASP A 270 -4.02 -14.41 -12.88
CA ASP A 270 -3.52 -15.70 -12.38
C ASP A 270 -2.01 -15.67 -12.11
N GLN A 271 -1.25 -14.99 -12.97
CA GLN A 271 0.20 -14.84 -12.79
C GLN A 271 0.51 -13.99 -11.56
N ALA A 272 -0.26 -12.93 -11.37
CA ALA A 272 -0.18 -12.08 -10.21
C ALA A 272 -0.56 -12.84 -8.92
N ALA A 273 -1.68 -13.56 -8.93
CA ALA A 273 -2.11 -14.37 -7.80
C ALA A 273 -1.03 -15.38 -7.36
N LEU A 274 -0.38 -16.05 -8.32
CA LEU A 274 0.73 -16.95 -8.01
C LEU A 274 1.92 -16.21 -7.40
N PHE A 275 2.26 -15.02 -7.91
CA PHE A 275 3.40 -14.25 -7.41
C PHE A 275 3.17 -13.60 -6.04
N PHE A 276 1.94 -13.21 -5.71
CA PHE A 276 1.59 -12.48 -4.48
C PHE A 276 0.85 -13.34 -3.43
N SER A 277 0.71 -14.66 -3.62
CA SER A 277 -0.05 -15.53 -2.70
C SER A 277 0.72 -15.92 -1.43
N ASP A 278 1.97 -16.35 -1.57
CA ASP A 278 2.87 -16.77 -0.49
C ASP A 278 4.32 -16.80 -1.00
N ASN A 279 4.82 -15.64 -1.43
CA ASN A 279 6.13 -15.56 -2.07
C ASN A 279 7.10 -14.73 -1.24
N VAL A 280 8.37 -15.12 -1.24
CA VAL A 280 9.44 -14.39 -0.55
C VAL A 280 10.57 -14.13 -1.52
N LEU A 281 10.95 -12.86 -1.62
CA LEU A 281 12.09 -12.40 -2.40
C LEU A 281 13.24 -12.06 -1.46
N ASP A 282 14.42 -12.62 -1.74
CA ASP A 282 15.68 -12.14 -1.19
C ASP A 282 16.22 -11.04 -2.11
N LEU A 283 16.20 -9.80 -1.64
CA LEU A 283 16.62 -8.61 -2.39
C LEU A 283 18.13 -8.34 -2.24
N GLY A 284 18.87 -9.26 -1.60
CA GLY A 284 20.32 -9.22 -1.46
C GLY A 284 20.81 -8.63 -0.14
N VAL A 285 22.14 -8.61 0.00
CA VAL A 285 22.84 -8.13 1.20
C VAL A 285 23.09 -6.64 1.12
N PHE A 286 22.82 -5.93 2.22
CA PHE A 286 23.11 -4.50 2.34
C PHE A 286 24.10 -4.25 3.49
N ASN A 287 25.12 -3.42 3.21
CA ASN A 287 26.15 -3.05 4.18
C ASN A 287 25.91 -1.64 4.77
N THR A 288 24.68 -1.15 4.74
CA THR A 288 24.29 0.17 5.26
C THR A 288 23.64 0.04 6.64
N SER A 289 23.71 1.09 7.45
CA SER A 289 23.02 1.17 8.76
C SER A 289 21.57 1.63 8.64
N THR A 290 21.17 2.07 7.46
CA THR A 290 19.84 2.60 7.15
C THR A 290 19.47 2.14 5.75
N LEU A 291 18.22 1.72 5.57
CA LEU A 291 17.63 1.46 4.26
C LEU A 291 16.68 2.60 3.88
N ASP A 292 16.69 2.99 2.61
CA ASP A 292 15.73 3.93 2.02
C ASP A 292 14.97 3.19 0.91
N LEU A 293 13.94 2.44 1.29
CA LEU A 293 13.19 1.59 0.37
C LEU A 293 12.00 2.32 -0.22
N LEU A 294 11.76 2.13 -1.51
CA LEU A 294 10.53 2.52 -2.17
C LEU A 294 9.88 1.27 -2.77
N VAL A 295 8.71 0.92 -2.25
CA VAL A 295 7.79 -0.05 -2.83
C VAL A 295 6.80 0.72 -3.70
N ARG A 296 6.66 0.32 -4.96
CA ARG A 296 5.78 0.98 -5.93
C ARG A 296 4.89 -0.04 -6.62
N PHE A 297 3.61 0.30 -6.69
CA PHE A 297 2.56 -0.39 -7.41
C PHE A 297 1.95 0.57 -8.43
N SER A 298 2.00 0.21 -9.70
CA SER A 298 1.34 0.93 -10.79
C SER A 298 0.29 0.02 -11.40
N PHE A 299 -0.94 0.49 -11.46
CA PHE A 299 -2.09 -0.29 -11.87
C PHE A 299 -2.72 0.34 -13.10
N ASN A 300 -3.04 -0.41 -14.14
CA ASN A 300 -3.60 0.14 -15.38
C ASN A 300 -5.10 -0.19 -15.58
N GLY A 301 -5.67 -1.10 -14.77
CA GLY A 301 -7.09 -1.46 -14.82
C GLY A 301 -7.38 -2.86 -14.26
N GLY A 302 -8.63 -3.12 -13.90
CA GLY A 302 -9.09 -4.34 -13.21
C GLY A 302 -9.34 -4.11 -11.72
N ILE A 303 -9.21 -5.12 -10.86
CA ILE A 303 -9.23 -4.91 -9.40
C ILE A 303 -8.13 -5.79 -8.80
N TYR A 304 -7.20 -5.21 -8.05
CA TYR A 304 -6.10 -5.96 -7.45
C TYR A 304 -5.59 -5.30 -6.17
N GLY A 305 -5.19 -6.12 -5.21
CA GLY A 305 -4.50 -5.66 -4.01
C GLY A 305 -3.69 -6.77 -3.38
N PHE A 306 -2.74 -6.43 -2.53
CA PHE A 306 -1.86 -7.37 -1.85
C PHE A 306 -1.31 -6.76 -0.56
N SER A 307 -0.87 -7.64 0.34
CA SER A 307 -0.08 -7.27 1.51
C SER A 307 1.39 -7.64 1.29
N TYR A 308 2.28 -6.91 1.94
CA TYR A 308 3.70 -7.19 1.93
C TYR A 308 4.34 -6.95 3.30
N VAL A 309 5.46 -7.62 3.53
CA VAL A 309 6.29 -7.47 4.73
C VAL A 309 7.76 -7.40 4.33
N LEU A 310 8.50 -6.49 4.95
CA LEU A 310 9.93 -6.24 4.75
C LEU A 310 10.68 -6.67 6.00
N GLY A 311 11.81 -7.36 5.83
CA GLY A 311 12.62 -7.83 6.95
C GLY A 311 14.11 -7.83 6.69
N ALA A 312 14.90 -7.77 7.75
CA ALA A 312 16.31 -8.08 7.75
C ALA A 312 16.49 -9.51 8.27
N GLY A 313 16.99 -10.40 7.42
CA GLY A 313 17.15 -11.81 7.76
C GLY A 313 18.47 -12.39 7.30
N ASN A 314 18.58 -13.71 7.47
CA ASN A 314 19.60 -14.50 6.82
C ASN A 314 19.21 -14.74 5.35
N ALA A 315 20.18 -15.16 4.54
CA ALA A 315 19.88 -15.64 3.19
C ALA A 315 18.77 -16.70 3.26
N LEU A 316 17.81 -16.63 2.34
CA LEU A 316 16.86 -17.72 2.18
C LEU A 316 17.67 -18.97 1.85
N THR A 317 17.54 -20.03 2.66
CA THR A 317 18.08 -21.34 2.27
C THR A 317 17.55 -21.66 0.88
N PRO A 318 18.39 -22.11 -0.07
CA PRO A 318 17.94 -22.35 -1.43
C PRO A 318 16.68 -23.20 -1.40
N VAL A 319 15.57 -22.67 -1.91
CA VAL A 319 14.41 -23.51 -2.21
C VAL A 319 14.95 -24.60 -3.14
N PRO A 320 14.82 -25.89 -2.81
CA PRO A 320 15.36 -26.94 -3.67
C PRO A 320 14.76 -26.76 -5.06
N GLU A 321 15.60 -26.55 -6.06
CA GLU A 321 15.14 -26.42 -7.44
C GLU A 321 14.28 -27.65 -7.78
N PRO A 322 13.34 -27.56 -8.74
CA PRO A 322 12.56 -28.72 -9.20
C PRO A 322 13.44 -29.95 -9.52
N GLY A 323 14.70 -29.74 -9.94
CA GLY A 323 15.70 -30.78 -10.13
C GLY A 323 16.14 -31.50 -8.84
N SER A 324 16.18 -30.81 -7.69
CA SER A 324 16.47 -31.41 -6.39
C SER A 324 15.36 -32.35 -5.92
N TRP A 325 14.10 -32.02 -6.20
CA TRP A 325 12.96 -32.92 -5.99
C TRP A 325 13.03 -34.13 -6.90
N LEU A 326 13.39 -33.93 -8.18
CA LEU A 326 13.59 -35.01 -9.13
C LEU A 326 14.71 -35.96 -8.66
N MET A 327 15.81 -35.43 -8.16
CA MET A 327 16.93 -36.20 -7.60
C MET A 327 16.56 -36.95 -6.33
N LEU A 328 15.72 -36.36 -5.47
CA LEU A 328 15.21 -37.02 -4.26
C LEU A 328 14.26 -38.17 -4.63
N VAL A 329 13.35 -37.96 -5.58
CA VAL A 329 12.44 -38.99 -6.11
C VAL A 329 13.24 -40.11 -6.81
N LEU A 330 14.23 -39.76 -7.63
CA LEU A 330 15.11 -40.73 -8.27
C LEU A 330 15.94 -41.51 -7.25
N GLY A 331 16.46 -40.84 -6.21
CA GLY A 331 17.18 -41.47 -5.10
C GLY A 331 16.31 -42.46 -4.32
N LEU A 332 15.06 -42.08 -4.01
CA LEU A 332 14.07 -42.94 -3.36
C LEU A 332 13.66 -44.13 -4.25
N ALA A 333 13.47 -43.91 -5.55
CA ALA A 333 13.18 -44.98 -6.50
C ALA A 333 14.33 -46.00 -6.60
N LEU A 334 15.58 -45.53 -6.57
CA LEU A 334 16.78 -46.37 -6.62
C LEU A 334 16.96 -47.18 -5.32
N LEU A 335 16.64 -46.58 -4.17
CA LEU A 335 16.62 -47.25 -2.87
C LEU A 335 15.51 -48.31 -2.78
N ALA A 336 14.31 -48.01 -3.30
CA ALA A 336 13.21 -48.98 -3.37
C ALA A 336 13.56 -50.15 -4.30
N TRP A 337 14.21 -49.88 -5.44
CA TRP A 337 14.69 -50.92 -6.35
C TRP A 337 15.77 -51.79 -5.70
N ARG A 338 16.75 -51.21 -5.01
CA ARG A 338 17.76 -51.98 -4.27
C ARG A 338 17.18 -52.75 -3.07
N GLY A 339 16.21 -52.19 -2.38
CA GLY A 339 15.51 -52.85 -1.26
C GLY A 339 14.62 -54.02 -1.71
N GLY A 340 14.06 -53.97 -2.92
CA GLY A 340 13.26 -55.05 -3.51
C GLY A 340 14.06 -56.27 -3.96
N VAL A 341 15.34 -56.12 -4.29
CA VAL A 341 16.20 -57.22 -4.78
C VAL A 341 16.60 -58.20 -3.66
N LEU A 342 16.50 -57.80 -2.38
CA LEU A 342 16.82 -58.66 -1.24
C LEU A 342 15.65 -59.52 -0.72
N ARG A 343 14.45 -59.41 -1.33
CA ARG A 343 13.31 -60.32 -1.07
C ARG A 343 13.08 -61.28 -2.23
N ARG A 344 14.09 -62.08 -2.60
CA ARG A 344 13.83 -63.33 -3.34
C ARG A 344 13.54 -64.45 -2.34
N LEU A 345 12.32 -64.96 -2.45
CA LEU A 345 11.69 -66.02 -1.68
C LEU A 345 12.56 -67.31 -1.57
N PRO A 346 12.43 -68.07 -0.47
CA PRO A 346 13.05 -69.38 -0.33
C PRO A 346 12.44 -70.38 -1.32
N ALA A 347 13.30 -71.18 -1.95
CA ALA A 347 12.90 -72.30 -2.79
C ALA A 347 12.09 -73.31 -1.97
N ARG A 348 10.86 -73.60 -2.41
CA ARG A 348 10.09 -74.76 -1.93
C ARG A 348 10.63 -76.02 -2.62
N VAL A 349 10.97 -77.00 -1.79
CA VAL A 349 11.17 -78.42 -2.14
C VAL A 349 9.81 -79.09 -2.25
#